data_AF-A0A4V1L4Z0-F1
#
_entry.id   AF-A0A4V1L4Z0-F1
#
_cell.length_a   1.000
_cell.length_b   1.000
_cell.length_c   1.000
_cell.angle_alpha   90.00
_cell.angle_beta   90.00
_cell.angle_gamma   90.00
#
_symmetry.space_group_name_H-M   'P 1'
#
loop_
_entity.id
_entity.type
_entity.pdbx_description
1 polymer ?
#
loop_
_entity_poly.entity_id
_entity_poly.type
_entity_poly.pdbx_seq_one_letter_code
_entity_poly.pdbx_strand_id
1 'polypeptide(L)' 'MDRAAAPDNGCIVVVAVNGEYTVKRLRRGPDCIWLDPANHLYQPIRVSIGEDLHVFGVVKHAIHTLR' A
#
# COMPACT_ATOMS: atom_id res chain seq x y z
N MET A 1 4.81 -10.96 7.15
CA MET A 1 3.74 -9.95 6.97
C MET A 1 2.95 -9.92 8.25
N ASP A 2 2.75 -8.74 8.83
CA ASP A 2 1.95 -8.62 10.05
C ASP A 2 0.52 -8.24 9.67
N ARG A 3 -0.44 -9.11 10.01
CA ARG A 3 -1.87 -8.96 9.70
C ARG A 3 -2.63 -8.21 10.80
N ALA A 4 -2.04 -8.04 11.98
CA ALA A 4 -2.69 -7.43 13.14
C ALA A 4 -2.35 -5.94 13.32
N ALA A 5 -1.26 -5.48 12.71
CA ALA A 5 -0.88 -4.06 12.75
C ALA A 5 -1.71 -3.25 11.75
N ALA A 6 -2.48 -2.28 12.25
CA ALA A 6 -3.07 -1.25 11.40
C ALA A 6 -1.94 -0.50 10.66
N PRO A 7 -1.95 -0.44 9.32
CA PRO A 7 -0.89 0.19 8.56
C PRO A 7 -0.88 1.70 8.83
N ASP A 8 0.24 2.23 9.27
CA ASP A 8 0.41 3.67 9.49
C ASP A 8 0.92 4.38 8.22
N ASN A 9 0.90 5.71 8.25
CA ASN A 9 1.41 6.54 7.17
C ASN A 9 2.91 6.24 6.92
N GLY A 10 3.28 6.01 5.66
CA GLY A 10 4.64 5.64 5.25
C GLY A 10 4.94 4.14 5.27
N CYS A 11 4.06 3.30 5.81
CA CYS A 11 4.23 1.85 5.78
C CYS A 11 4.13 1.31 4.34
N ILE A 12 4.96 0.31 4.01
CA ILE A 12 4.77 -0.48 2.80
C ILE A 12 3.70 -1.53 3.09
N VAL A 13 2.66 -1.56 2.26
CA VAL A 13 1.49 -2.42 2.43
C VAL A 13 1.27 -3.27 1.20
N VAL A 14 0.76 -4.48 1.43
CA VAL A 14 0.15 -5.29 0.37
C VAL A 14 -1.32 -4.98 0.36
N VAL A 15 -1.83 -4.47 -0.76
CA VAL A 15 -3.22 -4.05 -0.91
C VAL A 15 -3.81 -4.63 -2.19
N ALA A 16 -5.12 -4.87 -2.21
CA ALA A 16 -5.86 -5.02 -3.46
C ALA A 16 -6.68 -3.75 -3.72
N VAL A 17 -6.54 -3.21 -4.92
CA VAL A 17 -7.34 -2.09 -5.43
C VAL A 17 -8.17 -2.64 -6.57
N ASN A 18 -9.51 -2.55 -6.48
CA ASN A 18 -10.42 -3.09 -7.50
C ASN A 18 -10.16 -4.58 -7.85
N GLY A 19 -9.73 -5.38 -6.86
CA GLY A 19 -9.41 -6.81 -7.03
C GLY A 19 -8.00 -7.11 -7.54
N GLU A 20 -7.19 -6.12 -7.91
CA GLU A 20 -5.80 -6.31 -8.34
C GLU A 20 -4.82 -6.06 -7.18
N TYR A 21 -3.94 -7.04 -6.92
CA TYR A 21 -2.94 -6.97 -5.85
C TYR A 21 -1.75 -6.10 -6.22
N THR A 22 -1.35 -5.21 -5.32
CA THR A 22 -0.18 -4.35 -5.49
C THR A 22 0.54 -4.11 -4.17
N VAL A 23 1.83 -3.75 -4.27
CA VAL A 23 2.64 -3.32 -3.13
C VAL A 23 2.93 -1.84 -3.28
N LYS A 24 2.49 -1.05 -2.31
CA LYS A 24 2.58 0.42 -2.36
C LYS A 24 2.92 0.96 -0.97
N ARG A 25 3.42 2.19 -0.92
CA ARG A 25 3.55 2.93 0.32
C ARG A 25 2.20 3.58 0.63
N LEU A 26 1.65 3.28 1.80
CA LEU A 26 0.39 3.86 2.26
C LEU A 26 0.63 5.30 2.73
N ARG A 27 -0.17 6.24 2.24
CA ARG A 27 -0.22 7.61 2.75
C ARG A 27 -1.65 8.04 3.04
N ARG A 28 -1.93 8.45 4.28
CA ARG A 28 -3.26 8.90 4.67
C ARG A 28 -3.39 10.41 4.41
N GLY A 29 -4.41 10.80 3.65
CA GLY A 29 -4.86 12.19 3.52
C GLY A 29 -6.12 12.44 4.36
N PRO A 30 -6.65 13.68 4.35
CA PRO A 30 -7.85 14.03 5.12
C PRO A 30 -9.06 13.17 4.75
N ASP A 31 -9.33 13.01 3.44
CA ASP A 31 -10.51 12.32 2.92
C ASP A 31 -10.16 11.24 1.88
N CYS A 32 -8.93 10.73 1.90
CA CYS A 32 -8.46 9.72 0.95
C CYS A 32 -7.23 8.97 1.45
N ILE A 33 -6.98 7.81 0.86
CA ILE A 33 -5.73 7.08 0.98
C ILE A 33 -4.97 7.23 -0.34
N TRP A 34 -3.69 7.53 -0.24
CA TRP A 34 -2.75 7.55 -1.34
C TRP A 34 -1.89 6.29 -1.28
N LEU A 35 -1.70 5.68 -2.43
CA LEU A 35 -0.81 4.54 -2.61
C LEU A 35 0.36 5.01 -3.47
N ASP A 36 1.41 5.45 -2.80
CA ASP A 36 2.58 5.98 -3.47
C ASP A 36 3.43 4.81 -4.02
N PRO A 37 3.87 4.85 -5.29
CA PRO A 37 4.71 3.83 -5.88
C PRO A 37 6.14 3.89 -5.31
N ALA A 38 6.82 2.75 -5.30
CA ALA A 38 8.25 2.69 -4.99
C ALA A 38 9.15 3.13 -6.16
N ASN A 39 8.56 3.43 -7.33
CA ASN A 39 9.24 3.91 -8.52
C ASN A 39 8.73 5.31 -8.87
N HIS A 40 9.64 6.28 -8.93
CA HIS A 40 9.34 7.70 -9.20
C HIS A 40 8.77 7.96 -10.60
N LEU A 41 8.91 7.02 -11.53
CA LEU A 41 8.33 7.11 -12.88
C LEU A 41 6.82 6.86 -12.89
N TYR A 42 6.25 6.35 -11.79
CA TYR A 42 4.83 6.02 -11.68
C TYR A 42 4.12 7.06 -10.82
N GLN A 43 2.85 7.31 -11.15
CA GLN A 43 2.02 8.23 -10.39
C GLN A 43 1.40 7.55 -9.17
N PRO A 44 1.23 8.28 -8.05
CA PRO A 44 0.43 7.82 -6.91
C PRO A 44 -1.01 7.49 -7.31
N ILE A 45 -1.54 6.41 -6.72
CA ILE A 45 -2.95 6.07 -6.86
C ILE A 45 -3.71 6.71 -5.70
N ARG A 46 -4.72 7.53 -6.00
CA ARG A 46 -5.64 8.07 -5.00
C ARG A 46 -6.82 7.11 -4.87
N VAL A 47 -7.13 6.73 -3.63
CA VAL A 47 -8.31 5.95 -3.25
C VAL A 47 -9.19 6.82 -2.37
N SER A 48 -10.37 7.14 -2.85
CA SER A 48 -11.36 7.98 -2.16
C SER A 48 -12.18 7.16 -1.17
N ILE A 49 -12.84 7.85 -0.23
CA ILE A 49 -13.79 7.22 0.68
C ILE A 49 -14.92 6.60 -0.14
N GLY A 50 -15.06 5.28 -0.08
CA GLY A 50 -16.07 4.50 -0.82
C GLY A 50 -15.50 3.67 -1.98
N GLU A 51 -14.24 3.84 -2.37
CA GLU A 51 -13.56 2.94 -3.30
C GLU A 51 -13.08 1.67 -2.58
N ASP A 52 -13.06 0.54 -3.30
CA ASP A 52 -12.69 -0.75 -2.72
C ASP A 52 -11.17 -0.86 -2.57
N LEU A 53 -10.72 -0.84 -1.31
CA LEU A 53 -9.33 -1.01 -0.93
C LEU A 53 -9.24 -2.03 0.19
N HIS A 54 -8.64 -3.17 -0.12
CA HIS A 54 -8.40 -4.21 0.86
C HIS A 54 -6.92 -4.22 1.26
N VAL A 55 -6.62 -3.88 2.52
CA VAL A 55 -5.26 -4.00 3.04
C VAL A 55 -5.06 -5.37 3.66
N PHE A 56 -4.16 -6.16 3.08
CA PHE A 56 -3.86 -7.49 3.59
C PHE A 56 -2.91 -7.44 4.79
N GLY A 57 -2.06 -6.40 4.88
CA GLY A 57 -1.10 -6.22 5.97
C GLY A 57 0.15 -5.44 5.60
N VAL A 58 0.99 -5.21 6.61
CA VAL A 58 2.22 -4.41 6.49
C VAL A 58 3.43 -5.30 6.15
N VAL A 59 4.24 -4.86 5.18
CA VAL A 59 5.52 -5.46 4.81
C VAL A 59 6.57 -5.04 5.84
N LYS A 60 7.06 -6.01 6.64
CA LYS A 60 8.15 -5.79 7.61
C LYS A 60 9.54 -6.12 7.06
N HIS A 61 9.62 -7.05 6.12
CA HIS A 61 10.88 -7.51 5.54
C HIS A 61 10.70 -7.77 4.05
N ALA A 62 11.65 -7.30 3.23
CA ALA A 62 11.81 -7.69 1.84
C ALA A 62 13.04 -8.61 1.75
N ILE A 63 12.84 -9.84 1.30
CA ILE A 63 13.94 -10.78 1.08
C ILE A 63 14.32 -10.66 -0.40
N HIS A 64 15.51 -10.12 -0.67
CA HIS A 64 16.03 -10.00 -2.03
C HIS A 64 17.16 -11.01 -2.21
N THR A 65 16.93 -12.07 -2.97
CA THR A 65 17.98 -13.04 -3.32
C THR A 65 18.75 -12.51 -4.51
N LEU A 66 19.99 -12.07 -4.30
CA LEU A 66 20.93 -11.75 -5.37
C LEU A 66 21.57 -13.08 -5.82
N ARG A 67 21.44 -13.40 -7.12
CA ARG A 67 22.20 -14.47 -7.79
C ARG A 67 23.24 -13.84 -8.70
#